data_AF-A0A1H1L778-F1
#
_entry.id   AF-A0A1H1L778-F1
#
_cell.length_a   1.000
_cell.length_b   1.000
_cell.length_c   1.000
_cell.angle_alpha   90.00
_cell.angle_beta   90.00
_cell.angle_gamma   90.00
#
_symmetry.space_group_name_H-M   'P 1'
#
loop_
_entity.id
_entity.type
_entity.pdbx_description
1 polymer ?
#
loop_
_entity_poly.entity_id
_entity_poly.type
_entity_poly.pdbx_seq_one_letter_code
_entity_poly.pdbx_strand_id
1 'polypeptide(L)'
;MSAGRSAFALADDADEATAIAAHQEGLRVVRGALRRVWIDAISDSPWPEQAQVALRALLDLAELHHTSDTGIELDVSDDDQFDLVVALSPFTISAEGWAESDEQIYSASDTGTGLWMALTPREHSEVRERLLTRGADPNAIIPQPPRRRLDGCSF
;
A
#
# COMPACT_ATOMS: atom_id res chain seq x y z
N MET A 1 -16.70 -17.91 6.67
CA MET A 1 -15.37 -18.27 7.21
C MET A 1 -14.43 -17.19 6.75
N SER A 2 -13.98 -16.30 7.64
CA SER A 2 -12.90 -15.38 7.31
C SER A 2 -11.65 -16.23 7.09
N ALA A 3 -11.12 -16.29 5.87
CA ALA A 3 -9.83 -16.91 5.64
C ALA A 3 -8.81 -16.06 6.41
N GLY A 4 -8.17 -16.63 7.42
CA GLY A 4 -7.23 -15.88 8.26
C GLY A 4 -6.14 -15.25 7.39
N ARG A 5 -6.04 -13.92 7.41
CA ARG A 5 -4.96 -13.18 6.77
C ARG A 5 -3.67 -13.40 7.56
N SER A 6 -2.55 -13.44 6.87
CA SER A 6 -1.20 -13.48 7.44
C SER A 6 -0.42 -12.24 7.01
N ALA A 7 0.50 -11.79 7.85
CA ALA A 7 1.32 -10.61 7.56
C ALA A 7 2.45 -10.96 6.57
N PHE A 8 2.63 -10.09 5.59
CA PHE A 8 3.73 -10.12 4.63
C PHE A 8 4.37 -8.74 4.53
N ALA A 9 5.66 -8.71 4.19
CA ALA A 9 6.40 -7.49 3.95
C ALA A 9 7.19 -7.60 2.64
N LEU A 10 7.59 -6.45 2.09
CA LEU A 10 8.58 -6.42 1.02
C LEU A 10 9.95 -6.85 1.56
N ALA A 11 10.70 -7.60 0.76
CA ALA A 11 12.07 -8.00 1.07
C ALA A 11 13.02 -6.80 1.02
N ASP A 12 13.96 -6.72 1.95
CA ASP A 12 14.91 -5.60 2.08
C ASP A 12 15.81 -5.42 0.85
N ASP A 13 15.98 -6.46 0.03
CA ASP A 13 16.82 -6.48 -1.18
C ASP A 13 16.00 -6.36 -2.48
N ALA A 14 14.70 -6.10 -2.39
CA ALA A 14 13.87 -5.86 -3.57
C ALA A 14 14.35 -4.61 -4.31
N ASP A 15 14.55 -4.74 -5.62
CA ASP A 15 14.85 -3.58 -6.47
C ASP A 15 13.64 -2.64 -6.60
N GLU A 16 13.90 -1.40 -7.03
CA GLU A 16 12.88 -0.35 -7.14
C GLU A 16 11.70 -0.76 -8.03
N ALA A 17 11.97 -1.41 -9.17
CA ALA A 17 10.92 -1.85 -10.08
C ALA A 17 10.01 -2.91 -9.44
N THR A 18 10.60 -3.83 -8.69
CA THR A 18 9.91 -4.87 -7.93
C THR A 18 9.11 -4.27 -6.77
N ALA A 19 9.67 -3.31 -6.04
CA ALA A 19 8.97 -2.59 -4.98
C ALA A 19 7.72 -1.86 -5.53
N ILE A 20 7.86 -1.10 -6.62
CA ILE A 20 6.75 -0.42 -7.28
C ILE A 20 5.67 -1.43 -7.70
N ALA A 21 6.06 -2.52 -8.35
CA ALA A 21 5.13 -3.57 -8.77
C ALA A 21 4.42 -4.23 -7.58
N ALA A 22 5.14 -4.46 -6.48
CA ALA A 22 4.61 -5.05 -5.25
C ALA A 22 3.53 -4.19 -4.59
N HIS A 23 3.75 -2.87 -4.49
CA HIS A 23 2.73 -1.93 -4.03
C HIS A 23 1.50 -1.95 -4.94
N GLN A 24 1.72 -1.79 -6.25
CA GLN A 24 0.64 -1.65 -7.21
C GLN A 24 -0.22 -2.91 -7.33
N GLU A 25 0.40 -4.07 -7.51
CA GLU A 25 -0.33 -5.33 -7.65
C GLU A 25 -0.87 -5.82 -6.30
N GLY A 26 -0.15 -5.56 -5.20
CA GLY A 26 -0.62 -5.81 -3.84
C GLY A 26 -1.96 -5.12 -3.58
N LEU A 27 -2.02 -3.79 -3.79
CA LEU A 27 -3.25 -3.00 -3.68
C LEU A 27 -4.38 -3.55 -4.54
N ARG A 28 -4.12 -3.83 -5.83
CA ARG A 28 -5.15 -4.36 -6.74
C ARG A 28 -5.73 -5.69 -6.26
N VAL A 29 -4.90 -6.56 -5.68
CA VAL A 29 -5.35 -7.84 -5.13
C VAL A 29 -6.19 -7.64 -3.87
N VAL A 30 -5.76 -6.76 -2.96
CA VAL A 30 -6.49 -6.54 -1.69
C VAL A 30 -7.67 -5.59 -1.80
N ARG A 31 -7.88 -4.94 -2.95
CA ARG A 31 -8.95 -3.93 -3.17
C ARG A 31 -10.30 -4.39 -2.64
N GLY A 32 -10.70 -5.62 -2.93
CA GLY A 32 -12.00 -6.16 -2.51
C GLY A 32 -12.19 -6.32 -1.00
N ALA A 33 -11.12 -6.16 -0.22
CA ALA A 33 -11.16 -6.19 1.24
C ALA A 33 -10.93 -4.82 1.88
N LEU A 34 -10.48 -3.83 1.11
CA LEU A 34 -10.31 -2.46 1.57
C LEU A 34 -11.67 -1.75 1.61
N ARG A 35 -11.85 -0.94 2.64
CA ARG A 35 -13.00 -0.06 2.79
C ARG A 35 -12.64 1.41 2.69
N ARG A 36 -11.50 1.77 3.27
CA ARG A 36 -10.93 3.10 3.25
C ARG A 36 -9.43 3.01 3.03
N VAL A 37 -8.89 3.96 2.28
CA VAL A 37 -7.45 4.17 2.17
C VAL A 37 -7.17 5.63 2.47
N TRP A 38 -6.12 5.85 3.24
CA TRP A 38 -5.56 7.16 3.50
C TRP A 38 -4.14 7.21 2.91
N ILE A 39 -3.79 8.33 2.29
CA ILE A 39 -2.46 8.52 1.68
C ILE A 39 -1.94 9.93 1.97
N ASP A 40 -0.69 10.05 2.39
CA ASP A 40 0.00 11.32 2.47
C ASP A 40 0.36 11.83 1.07
N ALA A 41 0.09 13.11 0.80
CA ALA A 41 0.63 13.81 -0.38
C ALA A 41 2.08 14.29 -0.14
N ILE A 42 2.82 13.59 0.72
CA ILE A 42 4.18 13.89 1.16
C ILE A 42 5.10 12.73 0.79
N SER A 43 6.34 13.06 0.40
CA SER A 43 7.39 12.10 0.11
C SER A 43 8.72 12.65 0.64
N ASP A 44 9.63 11.77 1.06
CA ASP A 44 10.99 12.18 1.45
C ASP A 44 11.88 12.44 0.23
N SER A 45 11.42 12.07 -0.96
CA SER A 45 12.10 12.29 -2.23
C SER A 45 11.23 13.07 -3.22
N PRO A 46 11.80 13.69 -4.25
CA PRO A 46 11.02 14.25 -5.34
C PRO A 46 10.13 13.18 -5.98
N TRP A 47 8.83 13.48 -6.12
CA TRP A 47 7.90 12.58 -6.82
C TRP A 47 8.39 12.32 -8.25
N PRO A 48 8.46 11.05 -8.69
CA PRO A 48 8.96 10.73 -10.01
C PRO A 48 7.96 11.13 -11.10
N GLU A 49 8.42 11.28 -12.34
CA GLU A 49 7.61 11.80 -13.46
C GLU A 49 6.29 11.02 -13.64
N GLN A 50 6.34 9.69 -13.51
CA GLN A 50 5.16 8.84 -13.63
C GLN A 50 4.07 9.10 -12.57
N ALA A 51 4.42 9.69 -11.43
CA ALA A 51 3.50 9.96 -10.33
C ALA A 51 2.90 11.39 -10.38
N GLN A 52 3.48 12.30 -11.17
CA GLN A 52 3.13 13.72 -11.16
C GLN A 52 1.66 13.99 -11.52
N VAL A 53 1.12 13.25 -12.50
CA VAL A 53 -0.28 13.41 -12.93
C VAL A 53 -1.23 12.98 -11.81
N ALA A 54 -0.97 11.83 -11.20
CA ALA A 54 -1.78 11.33 -10.09
C ALA A 54 -1.67 12.24 -8.86
N LEU A 55 -0.48 12.77 -8.57
CA LEU A 55 -0.26 13.68 -7.45
C LEU A 55 -1.07 14.97 -7.64
N ARG A 56 -1.09 15.52 -8.86
CA ARG A 56 -1.91 16.69 -9.18
C ARG A 56 -3.39 16.41 -8.93
N ALA A 57 -3.90 15.30 -9.45
CA ALA A 57 -5.29 14.92 -9.27
C ALA A 57 -5.66 14.72 -7.78
N LEU A 58 -4.76 14.12 -7.00
CA LEU A 58 -4.92 13.98 -5.55
C LEU A 58 -5.01 15.33 -4.84
N LEU A 59 -4.15 16.29 -5.18
CA LEU A 59 -4.15 17.63 -4.59
C LEU A 59 -5.42 18.42 -4.97
N ASP A 60 -5.87 18.31 -6.20
CA ASP A 60 -7.12 18.94 -6.65
C ASP A 60 -8.33 18.36 -5.89
N LEU A 61 -8.33 17.04 -5.63
CA LEU A 61 -9.34 16.36 -4.83
C LEU A 61 -9.32 16.84 -3.36
N ALA A 62 -8.14 16.97 -2.76
CA ALA A 62 -7.98 17.49 -1.40
C ALA A 62 -8.53 18.91 -1.24
N GLU A 63 -8.28 19.77 -2.22
CA GLU A 63 -8.79 21.15 -2.23
C GLU A 63 -10.32 21.18 -2.28
N LEU A 64 -10.93 20.34 -3.12
CA LEU A 64 -12.38 20.20 -3.21
C LEU A 64 -13.03 19.72 -1.90
N HIS A 65 -12.34 18.84 -1.17
CA HIS A 65 -12.84 18.30 0.10
C HIS A 65 -12.44 19.12 1.33
N HIS A 66 -11.72 20.24 1.16
CA HIS A 66 -11.24 21.10 2.24
C HIS A 66 -10.48 20.34 3.34
N THR A 67 -9.71 19.33 2.97
CA THR A 67 -8.92 18.56 3.94
C THR A 67 -7.70 19.39 4.36
N SER A 68 -7.58 19.72 5.65
CA SER A 68 -6.41 20.42 6.20
C SER A 68 -5.26 19.48 6.57
N ASP A 69 -5.51 18.17 6.51
CA ASP A 69 -4.57 17.13 6.91
C ASP A 69 -3.62 16.81 5.76
N THR A 70 -2.41 16.36 6.10
CA THR A 70 -1.37 16.02 5.12
C THR A 70 -1.71 14.80 4.28
N GLY A 71 -2.63 13.97 4.79
CA GLY A 71 -3.13 12.83 4.07
C GLY A 71 -4.62 12.87 3.83
N ILE A 72 -4.98 12.21 2.76
CA ILE A 72 -6.26 12.32 2.06
C ILE A 72 -6.89 10.94 2.07
N GLU A 73 -8.13 10.87 2.57
CA GLU A 73 -8.92 9.64 2.48
C GLU A 73 -9.52 9.51 1.08
N LEU A 74 -9.41 8.32 0.50
CA LEU A 74 -9.86 7.99 -0.85
C LEU A 74 -10.90 6.86 -0.79
N ASP A 75 -11.97 7.00 -1.59
CA ASP A 75 -12.97 5.94 -1.75
C ASP A 75 -12.44 4.87 -2.71
N VAL A 76 -12.07 3.72 -2.16
CA VAL A 76 -11.55 2.58 -2.94
C VAL A 76 -12.60 1.92 -3.86
N SER A 77 -13.87 2.27 -3.69
CA SER A 77 -14.97 1.82 -4.56
C SER A 77 -15.03 2.63 -5.86
N ASP A 78 -14.50 3.84 -5.84
CA ASP A 78 -14.31 4.69 -7.02
C ASP A 78 -13.03 4.24 -7.75
N ASP A 79 -13.15 3.87 -9.03
CA ASP A 79 -12.03 3.38 -9.82
C ASP A 79 -10.95 4.45 -10.01
N ASP A 80 -11.34 5.71 -10.22
CA ASP A 80 -10.41 6.80 -10.48
C ASP A 80 -9.62 7.14 -9.21
N GLN A 81 -10.30 7.22 -8.05
CA GLN A 81 -9.62 7.45 -6.77
C GLN A 81 -8.74 6.26 -6.37
N PHE A 82 -9.17 5.03 -6.63
CA PHE A 82 -8.35 3.85 -6.36
C PHE A 82 -7.08 3.82 -7.23
N ASP A 83 -7.16 4.22 -8.50
CA ASP A 83 -6.00 4.33 -9.37
C ASP A 83 -4.98 5.38 -8.87
N LEU A 84 -5.43 6.45 -8.19
CA LEU A 84 -4.53 7.39 -7.51
C LEU A 84 -3.74 6.70 -6.38
N VAL A 85 -4.42 5.91 -5.54
CA VAL A 85 -3.76 5.14 -4.47
C VAL A 85 -2.66 4.25 -5.06
N VAL A 86 -3.01 3.51 -6.11
CA VAL A 86 -2.09 2.57 -6.78
C VAL A 86 -0.90 3.30 -7.38
N ALA A 87 -1.11 4.46 -7.99
CA ALA A 87 -0.04 5.24 -8.61
C ALA A 87 0.90 5.89 -7.60
N LEU A 88 0.39 6.32 -6.45
CA LEU A 88 1.13 7.17 -5.50
C LEU A 88 1.72 6.42 -4.30
N SER A 89 1.11 5.30 -3.90
CA SER A 89 1.58 4.53 -2.75
C SER A 89 3.06 4.08 -2.79
N PRO A 90 3.68 3.78 -3.95
CA PRO A 90 5.09 3.44 -4.00
C PRO A 90 6.04 4.63 -3.76
N PHE A 91 5.52 5.84 -3.61
CA PHE A 91 6.36 7.05 -3.54
C PHE A 91 5.97 7.99 -2.39
N THR A 92 4.93 7.66 -1.63
CA THR A 92 4.51 8.41 -0.45
C THR A 92 5.27 7.98 0.79
N ILE A 93 5.42 8.90 1.75
CA ILE A 93 5.96 8.59 3.07
C ILE A 93 5.01 7.71 3.88
N SER A 94 3.70 7.76 3.61
CA SER A 94 2.71 6.92 4.28
C SER A 94 1.44 6.72 3.45
N ALA A 95 0.99 5.47 3.35
CA ALA A 95 -0.37 5.13 2.95
C ALA A 95 -0.88 3.95 3.75
N GLU A 96 -2.13 3.98 4.17
CA GLU A 96 -2.76 2.95 4.99
C GLU A 96 -4.10 2.55 4.41
N GLY A 97 -4.34 1.24 4.30
CA GLY A 97 -5.61 0.68 3.83
C GLY A 97 -6.23 -0.21 4.91
N TRP A 98 -7.51 0.00 5.21
CA TRP A 98 -8.22 -0.71 6.26
C TRP A 98 -9.49 -1.40 5.75
N ALA A 99 -9.82 -2.52 6.38
CA ALA A 99 -11.09 -3.23 6.22
C ALA A 99 -12.24 -2.49 6.92
N GLU A 100 -13.48 -2.92 6.65
CA GLU A 100 -14.69 -2.49 7.39
C GLU A 100 -14.58 -2.75 8.90
N SER A 101 -13.84 -3.78 9.31
CA SER A 101 -13.62 -4.14 10.72
C SER A 101 -12.50 -3.35 11.40
N ASP A 102 -12.03 -2.25 10.81
CA ASP A 102 -10.87 -1.46 11.24
C ASP A 102 -9.54 -2.25 11.29
N GLU A 103 -9.49 -3.43 10.67
CA GLU A 103 -8.26 -4.19 10.50
C GLU A 103 -7.42 -3.56 9.38
N GLN A 104 -6.17 -3.20 9.65
CA GLN A 104 -5.25 -2.74 8.62
C GLN A 104 -4.89 -3.90 7.69
N ILE A 105 -5.02 -3.68 6.39
CA ILE A 105 -4.72 -4.67 5.35
C ILE A 105 -3.50 -4.27 4.54
N TYR A 106 -3.22 -2.98 4.44
CA TYR A 106 -2.15 -2.43 3.62
C TYR A 106 -1.47 -1.28 4.35
N SER A 107 -0.15 -1.22 4.25
CA SER A 107 0.65 -0.08 4.69
C SER A 107 1.85 0.10 3.76
N ALA A 108 2.04 1.32 3.28
CA ALA A 108 3.26 1.79 2.65
C ALA A 108 3.94 2.80 3.57
N SER A 109 5.27 2.75 3.66
CA SER A 109 6.08 3.71 4.43
C SER A 109 7.40 4.01 3.73
N ASP A 110 8.14 4.98 4.26
CA ASP A 110 9.54 5.26 3.89
C ASP A 110 9.71 5.49 2.38
N THR A 111 8.81 6.28 1.79
CA THR A 111 8.81 6.59 0.35
C THR A 111 8.73 5.31 -0.51
N GLY A 112 7.86 4.39 -0.09
CA GLY A 112 7.57 3.12 -0.77
C GLY A 112 8.68 2.07 -0.74
N THR A 113 9.68 2.23 0.14
CA THR A 113 10.62 1.16 0.46
C THR A 113 10.09 0.25 1.57
N GLY A 114 9.18 0.76 2.40
CA GLY A 114 8.41 -0.02 3.35
C GLY A 114 7.06 -0.45 2.76
N LEU A 115 6.79 -1.76 2.77
CA LEU A 115 5.49 -2.32 2.41
C LEU A 115 5.13 -3.41 3.40
N TRP A 116 3.89 -3.34 3.89
CA TRP A 116 3.26 -4.38 4.68
C TRP A 116 1.86 -4.68 4.16
N MET A 117 1.49 -5.97 4.14
CA MET A 117 0.15 -6.40 3.77
C MET A 117 -0.34 -7.57 4.63
N ALA A 118 -1.61 -7.56 4.98
CA ALA A 118 -2.30 -8.74 5.49
C ALA A 118 -2.96 -9.49 4.33
N LEU A 119 -2.45 -10.67 3.95
CA LEU A 119 -2.93 -11.43 2.79
C LEU A 119 -3.49 -12.79 3.21
N THR A 120 -4.57 -13.21 2.57
CA THR A 120 -4.99 -14.61 2.54
C THR A 120 -4.04 -15.43 1.67
N PRO A 121 -4.01 -16.78 1.80
CA PRO A 121 -3.19 -17.63 0.93
C PRO A 121 -3.50 -17.46 -0.57
N ARG A 122 -4.77 -17.19 -0.91
CA ARG A 122 -5.19 -16.94 -2.29
C ARG A 122 -4.64 -15.61 -2.80
N GLU A 123 -4.82 -14.54 -2.04
CA GLU A 123 -4.31 -13.21 -2.41
C GLU A 123 -2.78 -13.21 -2.53
N HIS A 124 -2.07 -13.85 -1.60
CA HIS A 124 -0.62 -13.99 -1.70
C HIS A 124 -0.22 -14.71 -2.99
N SER A 125 -0.89 -15.81 -3.35
CA SER A 125 -0.62 -16.51 -4.61
C SER A 125 -0.89 -15.62 -5.83
N GLU A 126 -1.96 -14.82 -5.79
CA GLU A 126 -2.34 -13.91 -6.87
C GLU A 126 -1.34 -12.75 -7.03
N VAL A 127 -0.85 -12.16 -5.94
CA VAL A 127 0.20 -11.13 -5.98
C VAL A 127 1.45 -11.69 -6.67
N ARG A 128 1.88 -12.90 -6.30
CA ARG A 128 3.06 -13.55 -6.89
C ARG A 128 2.92 -13.75 -8.40
N GLU A 129 1.74 -14.19 -8.86
CA GLU A 129 1.44 -14.37 -10.29
C GLU A 129 1.47 -13.04 -11.05
N ARG A 130 0.91 -11.98 -10.47
CA ARG A 130 0.93 -10.64 -11.06
C ARG A 130 2.33 -10.04 -11.12
N LEU A 131 3.14 -10.22 -10.08
CA LEU A 131 4.55 -9.82 -10.08
C LEU A 131 5.34 -10.52 -11.19
N LEU A 132 5.17 -11.84 -11.31
CA LEU A 132 5.80 -12.60 -12.38
C LEU A 132 5.40 -12.10 -13.77
N THR A 133 4.12 -11.79 -13.97
CA THR A 133 3.59 -11.25 -15.23
C THR A 133 4.18 -9.88 -15.57
N ARG A 134 4.54 -9.08 -14.55
CA ARG A 134 5.23 -7.80 -14.68
C ARG A 134 6.74 -7.93 -14.87
N GLY A 135 7.29 -9.14 -14.79
CA GLY A 135 8.73 -9.39 -14.83
C GLY A 135 9.47 -9.02 -13.53
N ALA A 136 8.75 -8.80 -12.43
CA ALA A 136 9.29 -8.55 -11.10
C ALA A 136 9.53 -9.87 -10.35
N ASP A 137 10.34 -9.86 -9.28
CA ASP A 137 10.57 -11.06 -8.48
C ASP A 137 9.28 -11.50 -7.74
N PRO A 138 8.70 -12.68 -8.07
CA PRO A 138 7.51 -13.17 -7.38
C PRO A 138 7.77 -13.56 -5.92
N ASN A 139 9.01 -13.51 -5.41
CA ASN A 139 9.34 -13.82 -4.02
C ASN A 139 9.64 -12.59 -3.17
N ALA A 140 9.52 -11.39 -3.73
CA ALA A 140 9.80 -10.14 -3.01
C ALA A 140 8.80 -9.85 -1.87
N ILE A 141 7.62 -10.48 -1.87
CA ILE A 141 6.66 -10.42 -0.74
C ILE A 141 6.90 -11.62 0.16
N ILE A 142 7.52 -11.38 1.32
CA ILE A 142 7.94 -12.41 2.26
C ILE A 142 7.04 -12.43 3.51
N PRO A 143 6.78 -13.62 4.11
CA PRO A 143 6.05 -13.69 5.37
C PRO A 143 6.73 -12.86 6.45
N GLN A 144 5.99 -11.97 7.09
CA GLN A 144 6.48 -11.25 8.26
C GLN A 144 6.18 -12.09 9.51
N PRO A 145 7.19 -12.46 10.31
CA PRO A 145 6.93 -13.12 11.58
C PRO A 145 6.09 -12.19 12.46
N PRO A 146 5.19 -12.73 13.30
CA PRO A 146 4.41 -11.91 14.22
C PRO A 146 5.38 -11.04 15.03
N ARG A 147 5.14 -9.72 15.05
CA ARG A 147 5.92 -8.79 15.86
C ARG A 147 5.97 -9.37 17.27
N ARG A 148 7.18 -9.70 17.76
CA ARG A 148 7.36 -10.01 19.18
C ARG A 148 6.81 -8.80 19.92
N ARG A 149 5.79 -8.98 20.76
CA ARG A 149 5.51 -7.99 21.80
C ARG A 149 6.83 -7.85 22.55
N LEU A 150 7.42 -6.66 22.52
CA LEU A 150 8.37 -6.28 23.54
C LEU A 150 7.53 -6.19 24.81
N ASP A 151 7.43 -7.32 25.51
CA ASP A 151 6.86 -7.36 26.84
C ASP A 151 7.74 -6.45 27.72
N GLY A 152 7.22 -5.26 28.03
CA GLY A 152 7.73 -4.41 29.10
C GLY A 152 9.05 -3.70 28.82
N CYS A 153 8.96 -2.50 28.22
CA CYS A 153 9.80 -1.39 28.67
C CYS A 153 8.87 -0.23 29.04
N SER A 154 8.57 -0.12 30.33
CA SER A 154 8.13 1.14 30.94
C SER A 154 9.33 2.08 30.97
N PHE A 155 9.16 3.29 30.43
CA PHE A 155 9.97 4.45 30.78
C PHE A 155 9.15 5.36 31.69
#